data_AF-A0A291LIQ6-F1
#
_entry.id   AF-A0A291LIQ6-F1
#
_cell.length_a   1.000
_cell.length_b   1.000
_cell.length_c   1.000
_cell.angle_alpha   90.00
_cell.angle_beta   90.00
_cell.angle_gamma   90.00
#
_symmetry.space_group_name_H-M   'P 1'
#
loop_
_entity.id
_entity.type
_entity.pdbx_description
1 polymer ?
#
loop_
_entity_poly.entity_id
_entity_poly.type
_entity_poly.pdbx_seq_one_letter_code
_entity_poly.pdbx_strand_id
1 'polypeptide(L)'
;MDILILDEILEYCDKSDCIAREQYYINTFSPFYNICSKAGSSLGRLTTNATRLKLRKAWWLRLYNKGQKRLSLGEFIVNALSNKVKTLELKISRLQKELDSIIKKPEFKQSILTRAKKLEASSTAQAVYVLDINSGLTIVYPSARNAALALNASNSTIMNKLNGKNSTPYKGRYIISKGKASWPSPTPLHSLSPACRTEVERGNK
;
A
#
# COMPACT_ATOMS: atom_id res chain seq x y z
N MET A 1 44.57 -27.34 -6.23
CA MET A 1 43.67 -27.20 -7.41
C MET A 1 43.41 -25.72 -7.50
N ASP A 2 44.09 -25.10 -8.45
CA ASP A 2 44.61 -23.75 -8.26
C ASP A 2 43.73 -22.74 -9.00
N ILE A 3 43.54 -21.57 -8.39
CA ILE A 3 42.81 -20.45 -8.97
C ILE A 3 43.88 -19.49 -9.53
N LEU A 4 43.94 -19.37 -10.87
CA LEU A 4 44.94 -18.58 -11.59
C LEU A 4 44.34 -17.33 -12.23
N ILE A 5 44.90 -16.15 -11.92
CA ILE A 5 45.07 -15.02 -12.85
C ILE A 5 46.41 -14.33 -12.54
N LEU A 6 47.34 -14.40 -13.51
CA LEU A 6 48.58 -13.62 -13.71
C LEU A 6 49.69 -13.73 -12.62
N ASP A 7 50.50 -14.78 -12.82
CA ASP A 7 51.93 -14.98 -12.49
C ASP A 7 52.43 -15.05 -11.04
N GLU A 8 51.64 -14.75 -10.02
CA GLU A 8 52.00 -15.09 -8.62
C GLU A 8 50.81 -15.70 -7.86
N ILE A 9 51.08 -16.74 -7.06
CA ILE A 9 50.06 -17.36 -6.21
C ILE A 9 49.77 -16.38 -5.06
N LEU A 10 48.57 -15.80 -5.08
CA LEU A 10 48.13 -14.83 -4.07
C LEU A 10 48.08 -15.45 -2.65
N GLU A 11 47.62 -16.70 -2.55
CA GLU A 11 47.49 -17.44 -1.29
C GLU A 11 47.19 -18.93 -1.56
N TYR A 12 47.75 -19.82 -0.73
CA TYR A 12 47.31 -21.21 -0.67
C TYR A 12 46.19 -21.36 0.37
N CYS A 13 45.07 -21.97 -0.02
CA CYS A 13 43.96 -22.25 0.88
C CYS A 13 43.38 -23.64 0.63
N ASP A 14 42.72 -24.18 1.65
CA ASP A 14 42.00 -25.45 1.54
C ASP A 14 40.78 -25.33 0.63
N LYS A 15 40.42 -26.45 -0.01
CA LYS A 15 39.32 -26.50 -0.98
C LYS A 15 37.96 -26.09 -0.37
N SER A 16 37.77 -26.34 0.93
CA SER A 16 36.56 -25.93 1.66
C SER A 16 36.40 -24.41 1.70
N ASP A 17 37.52 -23.69 1.70
CA ASP A 17 37.57 -22.26 2.01
C ASP A 17 37.71 -21.41 0.74
N CYS A 18 37.96 -22.02 -0.42
CA CYS A 18 38.14 -21.34 -1.69
C CYS A 18 37.04 -20.32 -2.00
N ILE A 19 35.76 -20.67 -1.80
CA ILE A 19 34.64 -19.75 -2.09
C ILE A 19 34.65 -18.55 -1.13
N ALA A 20 34.97 -18.78 0.15
CA ALA A 20 35.03 -17.71 1.14
C ALA A 20 36.20 -16.76 0.87
N ARG A 21 37.37 -17.30 0.50
CA ARG A 21 38.55 -16.51 0.12
C ARG A 21 38.33 -15.75 -1.19
N GLU A 22 37.74 -16.40 -2.20
CA GLU A 22 37.34 -15.73 -3.45
C GLU A 22 36.41 -14.54 -3.15
N GLN A 23 35.40 -14.71 -2.28
CA GLN A 23 34.51 -13.62 -1.90
C GLN A 23 35.24 -12.50 -1.15
N TYR A 24 36.16 -12.85 -0.24
CA TYR A 24 36.98 -11.88 0.47
C TYR A 24 37.75 -10.98 -0.51
N TYR A 25 38.41 -11.57 -1.51
CA TYR A 25 39.18 -10.80 -2.48
C TYR A 25 38.29 -9.98 -3.43
N ILE A 26 37.15 -10.53 -3.88
CA ILE A 26 36.17 -9.78 -4.67
C ILE A 26 35.72 -8.52 -3.91
N ASN A 27 35.44 -8.65 -2.62
CA ASN A 27 34.97 -7.53 -1.79
C ASN A 27 36.08 -6.54 -1.48
N THR A 28 37.30 -7.04 -1.21
CA THR A 28 38.45 -6.22 -0.81
C THR A 28 38.97 -5.38 -1.97
N PHE A 29 39.12 -5.99 -3.15
CA PHE A 29 39.72 -5.32 -4.31
C PHE A 29 38.68 -4.69 -5.23
N SER A 30 37.42 -5.12 -5.17
CA SER A 30 36.30 -4.65 -6.00
C SER A 30 36.69 -4.30 -7.45
N PRO A 31 37.30 -5.25 -8.19
CA PRO A 31 37.85 -4.93 -9.50
C PRO A 31 36.74 -4.58 -10.50
N PHE A 32 36.97 -3.53 -11.29
CA PHE A 32 35.98 -3.02 -12.26
C PHE A 32 35.58 -4.06 -13.33
N TYR A 33 36.45 -5.04 -13.61
CA TYR A 33 36.21 -6.08 -14.61
C TYR A 33 35.35 -7.23 -14.09
N ASN A 34 35.09 -7.30 -12.78
CA ASN A 34 34.35 -8.40 -12.21
C ASN A 34 32.83 -8.24 -12.44
N ILE A 35 32.29 -9.09 -13.30
CA ILE A 35 30.87 -9.10 -13.66
C ILE A 35 30.03 -9.82 -12.59
N CYS A 36 30.62 -10.78 -11.87
CA CYS A 36 29.94 -11.57 -10.84
C CYS A 36 30.33 -11.09 -9.44
N SER A 37 29.45 -10.36 -8.77
CA SER A 37 29.71 -9.82 -7.42
C SER A 37 29.82 -10.88 -6.31
N LYS A 38 29.30 -12.08 -6.56
CA LYS A 38 29.30 -13.19 -5.60
C LYS A 38 30.17 -14.35 -6.07
N ALA A 39 31.13 -14.75 -5.25
CA ALA A 39 32.01 -15.90 -5.46
C ALA A 39 31.21 -17.19 -5.66
N GLY A 40 31.70 -18.07 -6.53
CA GLY A 40 31.00 -19.29 -6.94
C GLY A 40 29.64 -19.08 -7.63
N SER A 41 29.21 -17.83 -7.88
CA SER A 41 27.95 -17.53 -8.54
C SER A 41 28.16 -17.10 -9.98
N SER A 42 27.35 -17.66 -10.88
CA SER A 42 27.26 -17.17 -12.26
C SER A 42 26.17 -16.09 -12.43
N LEU A 43 25.59 -15.59 -11.35
CA LEU A 43 24.55 -14.56 -11.39
C LEU A 43 25.16 -13.22 -11.79
N GLY A 44 24.55 -12.54 -12.77
CA GLY A 44 25.07 -11.29 -13.34
C GLY A 44 25.83 -11.47 -14.66
N ARG A 45 26.33 -12.68 -14.95
CA ARG A 45 26.97 -12.97 -16.24
C ARG A 45 25.93 -12.98 -17.37
N LEU A 46 26.13 -12.11 -18.36
CA LEU A 46 25.33 -12.09 -19.59
C LEU A 46 25.53 -13.40 -20.37
N THR A 47 24.43 -14.11 -20.61
CA THR A 47 24.43 -15.35 -21.39
C THR A 47 23.70 -15.14 -22.70
N THR A 48 24.37 -15.45 -23.82
CA THR A 48 23.76 -15.41 -25.15
C THR A 48 22.66 -16.47 -25.27
N ASN A 49 21.69 -16.22 -26.17
CA ASN A 49 20.59 -17.15 -26.42
C ASN A 49 21.10 -18.53 -26.89
N ALA A 50 22.15 -18.56 -27.72
CA ALA A 50 22.79 -19.80 -28.15
C ALA A 50 23.32 -20.63 -26.98
N THR A 51 24.04 -20.00 -26.04
CA THR A 51 24.55 -20.68 -24.84
C THR A 51 23.42 -21.18 -23.95
N ARG A 52 22.36 -20.39 -23.76
CA ARG A 52 21.17 -20.79 -22.99
C ARG A 52 20.49 -22.02 -23.60
N LEU A 53 20.39 -22.09 -24.92
CA LEU A 53 19.84 -23.25 -25.64
C LEU A 53 20.71 -24.50 -25.46
N LYS A 54 22.04 -24.36 -25.56
CA LYS A 54 22.98 -25.48 -25.32
C LYS A 54 22.86 -26.03 -23.89
N LEU A 55 22.85 -25.14 -22.89
CA LEU A 55 22.70 -25.52 -21.48
C LEU A 55 21.36 -26.20 -21.22
N ARG A 56 20.27 -25.65 -21.78
CA ARG A 56 18.94 -26.25 -21.69
C ARG A 56 18.92 -27.64 -22.30
N LYS A 57 19.48 -27.82 -23.51
CA LYS A 57 19.60 -29.13 -24.17
C LYS A 57 20.37 -30.14 -23.32
N ALA A 58 21.52 -29.73 -22.77
CA ALA A 58 22.33 -30.58 -21.89
C ALA A 58 21.57 -31.00 -20.62
N TRP A 59 20.80 -30.09 -20.02
CA TRP A 59 19.96 -30.40 -18.86
C TRP A 59 18.85 -31.41 -19.18
N TRP A 60 18.14 -31.24 -20.30
CA TRP A 60 17.14 -32.21 -20.75
C TRP A 60 17.74 -33.61 -20.97
N LEU A 61 18.94 -33.67 -21.56
CA LEU A 61 19.65 -34.94 -21.76
C LEU A 61 20.00 -35.62 -20.43
N ARG A 62 20.46 -34.85 -19.44
CA ARG A 62 20.74 -35.37 -18.08
C ARG A 62 19.48 -35.95 -17.43
N LEU A 63 18.36 -35.24 -17.52
CA LEU A 63 17.08 -35.73 -16.97
C LEU A 63 16.58 -36.98 -17.68
N TYR A 64 16.64 -36.97 -19.01
CA TYR A 64 16.26 -38.13 -19.83
C TYR A 64 17.08 -39.36 -19.45
N ASN A 65 18.40 -39.21 -19.30
CA ASN A 65 19.30 -40.30 -18.92
C ASN A 65 19.10 -40.78 -17.47
N LYS A 66 18.53 -39.96 -16.59
CA LYS A 66 18.19 -40.35 -15.21
C LYS A 66 16.89 -41.17 -15.12
N GLY A 67 16.00 -41.02 -16.10
CA GLY A 67 14.70 -41.71 -16.15
C GLY A 67 14.75 -43.07 -16.86
N GLN A 68 13.62 -43.78 -16.84
CA GLN A 68 13.45 -44.97 -17.68
C GLN A 68 13.31 -44.56 -19.15
N LYS A 69 14.13 -45.15 -20.03
CA LYS A 69 14.17 -44.85 -21.47
C LYS A 69 13.03 -45.53 -22.24
N ARG A 70 11.78 -45.17 -21.92
CA ARG A 70 10.59 -45.69 -22.62
C ARG A 70 10.20 -44.86 -23.84
N LEU A 71 10.64 -43.60 -23.89
CA LEU A 71 10.33 -42.62 -24.93
C LEU A 71 11.62 -42.19 -25.63
N SER A 72 11.52 -41.68 -26.86
CA SER A 72 12.64 -40.99 -27.49
C SER A 72 12.94 -39.66 -26.77
N LEU A 73 14.16 -39.12 -26.92
CA LEU A 73 14.50 -37.81 -26.36
C LEU A 73 13.56 -36.70 -26.86
N GLY A 74 13.17 -36.78 -28.14
CA GLY A 74 12.23 -35.84 -28.76
C GLY A 74 10.86 -35.90 -28.08
N GLU A 75 10.28 -37.09 -27.96
CA GLU A 75 9.00 -37.31 -27.27
C GLU A 75 9.04 -36.86 -25.81
N PHE A 76 10.13 -37.15 -25.10
CA PHE A 76 10.30 -36.73 -23.70
C PHE A 76 10.26 -35.20 -23.57
N ILE A 77 11.00 -34.49 -24.42
CA ILE A 77 11.03 -33.02 -24.42
C ILE A 77 9.65 -32.47 -24.77
N VAL A 78 9.01 -32.98 -25.83
CA VAL A 78 7.68 -32.53 -26.27
C VAL A 78 6.64 -32.74 -25.17
N ASN A 79 6.59 -33.91 -24.54
CA ASN A 79 5.67 -34.19 -23.44
C ASN A 79 5.88 -33.25 -22.25
N ALA A 80 7.14 -33.01 -21.89
CA ALA A 80 7.45 -32.14 -20.77
C ALA A 80 7.14 -30.66 -21.07
N LEU A 81 7.29 -30.22 -22.32
CA LEU A 81 6.84 -28.90 -22.76
C LEU A 81 5.30 -28.81 -22.79
N SER A 82 4.62 -29.82 -23.32
CA SER A 82 3.15 -29.90 -23.35
C SER A 82 2.57 -29.78 -21.95
N ASN A 83 3.14 -30.51 -20.98
CA ASN A 83 2.70 -30.41 -19.59
C ASN A 83 2.91 -29.01 -19.01
N LYS A 84 4.03 -28.34 -19.33
CA LYS A 84 4.25 -26.95 -18.91
C LYS A 84 3.20 -26.01 -19.51
N VAL A 85 2.91 -26.15 -20.80
CA VAL A 85 1.88 -25.34 -21.48
C VAL A 85 0.53 -25.54 -20.80
N LYS A 86 0.09 -26.78 -20.58
CA LYS A 86 -1.16 -27.10 -19.84
C LYS A 86 -1.21 -26.45 -18.46
N THR A 87 -0.10 -26.50 -17.70
CA THR A 87 -0.06 -25.85 -16.37
C THR A 87 -0.17 -24.33 -16.45
N LEU A 88 0.36 -23.70 -17.51
CA LEU A 88 0.26 -22.26 -17.72
C LEU A 88 -1.15 -21.86 -18.15
N GLU A 89 -1.78 -22.62 -19.03
CA GLU A 89 -3.19 -22.43 -19.42
C GLU A 89 -4.12 -22.47 -18.20
N LEU A 90 -3.91 -23.42 -17.29
CA LEU A 90 -4.65 -23.49 -16.02
C LEU A 90 -4.42 -22.26 -15.14
N LYS A 91 -3.21 -21.69 -15.10
CA LYS A 91 -2.95 -20.46 -14.34
C LYS A 91 -3.62 -19.26 -14.98
N ILE A 92 -3.56 -19.13 -16.30
CA ILE A 92 -4.20 -18.04 -17.05
C ILE A 92 -5.70 -18.08 -16.82
N SER A 93 -6.35 -19.24 -16.91
CA SER A 93 -7.79 -19.37 -16.67
C SER A 93 -8.22 -19.00 -15.24
N ARG A 94 -7.38 -19.30 -14.22
CA ARG A 94 -7.62 -18.85 -12.84
C ARG A 94 -7.54 -17.33 -12.73
N LEU A 95 -6.50 -16.73 -13.30
CA LEU A 95 -6.32 -15.28 -13.29
C LEU A 95 -7.46 -14.56 -14.02
N GLN A 96 -7.94 -15.11 -15.13
CA GLN A 96 -9.10 -14.58 -15.85
C GLN A 96 -10.36 -14.62 -14.99
N LYS A 97 -10.61 -15.71 -14.26
CA LYS A 97 -11.75 -15.81 -13.33
C LYS A 97 -11.64 -14.81 -12.18
N GLU A 98 -10.45 -14.62 -11.62
CA GLU A 98 -10.21 -13.61 -10.60
C GLU A 98 -10.50 -12.21 -11.13
N LEU A 99 -10.00 -11.89 -12.33
CA LEU A 99 -10.25 -10.62 -13.00
C LEU A 99 -11.75 -10.40 -13.24
N ASP A 100 -12.46 -11.40 -13.78
CA ASP A 100 -13.90 -11.36 -13.98
C ASP A 100 -14.65 -11.15 -12.66
N SER A 101 -14.20 -11.79 -11.58
CA SER A 101 -14.82 -11.62 -10.26
C SER A 101 -14.64 -10.19 -9.72
N ILE A 102 -13.55 -9.52 -10.07
CA ILE A 102 -13.28 -8.12 -9.71
C ILE A 102 -14.16 -7.19 -10.56
N ILE A 103 -14.23 -7.42 -11.87
CA ILE A 103 -15.04 -6.60 -12.79
C ILE A 103 -16.53 -6.75 -12.50
N LYS A 104 -17.00 -7.98 -12.22
CA LYS A 104 -18.42 -8.26 -11.92
C LYS A 104 -18.83 -7.86 -10.51
N LYS A 105 -17.89 -7.51 -9.62
CA LYS A 105 -18.27 -6.91 -8.34
C LYS A 105 -18.99 -5.61 -8.65
N PRO A 106 -20.28 -5.48 -8.30
CA PRO A 106 -20.95 -4.21 -8.46
C PRO A 106 -20.16 -3.17 -7.67
N GLU A 107 -19.86 -2.04 -8.29
CA GLU A 107 -19.41 -0.86 -7.56
C GLU A 107 -20.35 -0.70 -6.35
N PHE A 108 -19.80 -0.59 -5.15
CA PHE A 108 -20.59 -0.40 -3.95
C PHE A 108 -21.34 0.95 -4.08
N LYS A 109 -22.57 0.91 -4.62
CA LYS A 109 -23.42 2.07 -4.86
C LYS A 109 -24.01 2.60 -3.55
N GLN A 110 -23.19 2.98 -2.57
CA GLN A 110 -23.57 4.17 -1.83
C GLN A 110 -23.19 5.34 -2.72
N SER A 111 -24.13 5.76 -3.56
CA SER A 111 -23.89 6.92 -4.41
C SER A 111 -23.46 8.08 -3.51
N ILE A 112 -22.45 8.82 -3.94
CA ILE A 112 -21.97 10.01 -3.23
C ILE A 112 -23.17 10.93 -2.93
N LEU A 113 -24.15 10.99 -3.83
CA LEU A 113 -25.45 11.65 -3.65
C LEU A 113 -26.28 11.07 -2.49
N THR A 114 -26.38 9.75 -2.34
CA THR A 114 -27.12 9.12 -1.22
C THR A 114 -26.43 9.36 0.12
N ARG A 115 -25.08 9.37 0.12
CA ARG A 115 -24.28 9.73 1.30
C ARG A 115 -24.40 11.23 1.62
N ALA A 116 -24.37 12.09 0.61
CA ALA A 116 -24.60 13.53 0.73
C ALA A 116 -26.02 13.83 1.25
N LYS A 117 -27.05 13.20 0.69
CA LYS A 117 -28.44 13.31 1.18
C LYS A 117 -28.62 12.86 2.62
N LYS A 118 -27.91 11.81 3.05
CA LYS A 118 -27.88 11.37 4.47
C LYS A 118 -27.09 12.32 5.38
N LEU A 119 -26.14 13.09 4.84
CA LEU A 119 -25.32 14.06 5.56
C LEU A 119 -25.97 15.44 5.64
N GLU A 120 -26.73 15.85 4.62
CA GLU A 120 -27.27 17.22 4.50
C GLU A 120 -28.39 17.52 5.48
N ALA A 121 -29.27 16.58 5.82
CA ALA A 121 -30.21 16.72 6.93
C ALA A 121 -30.91 15.40 7.23
N SER A 122 -30.57 14.76 8.34
CA SER A 122 -31.57 13.93 9.03
C SER A 122 -32.60 14.90 9.61
N SER A 123 -33.90 14.65 9.44
CA SER A 123 -34.98 15.44 10.07
C SER A 123 -34.86 15.53 11.61
N THR A 124 -34.00 14.69 12.20
CA THR A 124 -33.65 14.67 13.63
C THR A 124 -32.48 15.60 13.98
N ALA A 125 -31.84 16.26 13.01
CA ALA A 125 -30.68 17.11 13.25
C ALA A 125 -31.12 18.44 13.91
N GLN A 126 -30.73 18.62 15.18
CA GLN A 126 -30.95 19.85 15.92
C GLN A 126 -29.76 20.80 15.73
N ALA A 127 -30.04 22.06 15.37
CA ALA A 127 -29.02 23.10 15.24
C ALA A 127 -28.33 23.37 16.60
N VAL A 128 -27.02 23.57 16.54
CA VAL A 128 -26.14 23.77 17.70
C VAL A 128 -25.50 25.12 17.63
N TYR A 129 -25.62 25.89 18.72
CA TYR A 129 -25.07 27.23 18.84
C TYR A 129 -23.81 27.14 19.68
N VAL A 130 -22.71 27.71 19.16
CA VAL A 130 -21.42 27.75 19.82
C VAL A 130 -21.01 29.21 19.97
N LEU A 131 -20.99 29.71 21.19
CA LEU A 131 -20.48 31.03 21.55
C LEU A 131 -19.01 30.89 21.95
N ASP A 132 -18.14 31.64 21.28
CA ASP A 132 -16.73 31.79 21.67
C ASP A 132 -16.59 32.95 22.65
N ILE A 133 -16.16 32.66 23.88
CA ILE A 133 -16.05 33.63 24.97
C ILE A 133 -15.02 34.73 24.63
N ASN A 134 -13.96 34.39 23.90
CA ASN A 134 -12.86 35.32 23.64
C ASN A 134 -13.23 36.35 22.57
N SER A 135 -14.01 35.94 21.58
CA SER A 135 -14.39 36.79 20.45
C SER A 135 -15.82 37.33 20.56
N GLY A 136 -16.65 36.77 21.44
CA GLY A 136 -18.07 37.08 21.56
C GLY A 136 -18.92 36.60 20.37
N LEU A 137 -18.32 35.87 19.42
CA LEU A 137 -18.99 35.43 18.21
C LEU A 137 -19.78 34.15 18.46
N THR A 138 -21.01 34.11 17.93
CA THR A 138 -21.86 32.91 17.96
C THR A 138 -21.91 32.28 16.56
N ILE A 139 -21.45 31.04 16.46
CA ILE A 139 -21.47 30.24 15.24
C ILE A 139 -22.57 29.20 15.36
N VAL A 140 -23.38 29.07 14.30
CA VAL A 140 -24.47 28.09 14.23
C VAL A 140 -24.06 26.94 13.33
N TYR A 141 -24.08 25.73 13.89
CA TYR A 141 -23.86 24.50 13.16
C TYR A 141 -25.19 23.79 12.94
N PRO A 142 -25.40 23.15 11.77
CA PRO A 142 -26.64 22.45 11.47
C PRO A 142 -26.83 21.17 12.30
N SER A 143 -25.76 20.62 12.89
CA SER A 143 -25.84 19.44 13.77
C SER A 143 -24.72 19.41 14.82
N ALA A 144 -24.91 18.62 15.88
CA ALA A 144 -23.90 18.35 16.89
C ALA A 144 -22.62 17.73 16.32
N ARG A 145 -22.74 16.91 15.27
CA ARG A 145 -21.59 16.29 14.60
C ARG A 145 -20.75 17.33 13.86
N ASN A 146 -21.38 18.30 13.21
CA ASN A 146 -20.66 19.37 12.51
C ASN A 146 -19.96 20.30 13.51
N ALA A 147 -20.60 20.62 14.63
CA ALA A 147 -19.96 21.33 15.73
C ALA A 147 -18.77 20.54 16.31
N ALA A 148 -18.91 19.22 16.46
CA ALA A 148 -17.85 18.35 16.95
C ALA A 148 -16.62 18.36 16.05
N LEU A 149 -16.82 18.27 14.73
CA LEU A 149 -15.74 18.33 13.74
C LEU A 149 -15.04 19.69 13.76
N ALA A 150 -15.80 20.79 13.77
CA ALA A 150 -15.22 22.14 13.77
C ALA A 150 -14.43 22.47 15.06
N LEU A 151 -14.88 21.94 16.21
CA LEU A 151 -14.22 22.16 17.51
C LEU A 151 -13.15 21.12 17.85
N ASN A 152 -12.93 20.14 16.95
CA ASN A 152 -12.12 18.95 17.18
C ASN A 152 -12.45 18.27 18.52
N ALA A 153 -13.73 17.92 18.67
CA ALA A 153 -14.32 17.29 19.83
C ALA A 153 -15.00 15.97 19.44
N SER A 154 -15.21 15.07 20.39
CA SER A 154 -16.07 13.91 20.15
C SER A 154 -17.54 14.33 20.11
N ASN A 155 -18.35 13.67 19.26
CA ASN A 155 -19.80 13.93 19.20
C ASN A 155 -20.48 13.73 20.57
N SER A 156 -20.02 12.77 21.36
CA SER A 156 -20.51 12.53 22.73
C SER A 156 -20.25 13.72 23.65
N THR A 157 -19.11 14.40 23.51
CA THR A 157 -18.79 15.60 24.29
C THR A 157 -19.79 16.72 24.01
N ILE A 158 -20.05 17.00 22.73
CA ILE A 158 -21.01 18.02 22.30
C ILE A 158 -22.42 17.68 22.81
N MET A 159 -22.85 16.42 22.66
CA MET A 159 -24.14 15.96 23.16
C MET A 159 -24.29 16.06 24.67
N ASN A 160 -23.23 15.79 25.44
CA ASN A 160 -23.24 15.95 26.90
C ASN A 160 -23.43 17.41 27.33
N LYS A 161 -22.80 18.36 26.62
CA LYS A 161 -23.00 19.80 26.84
C LYS A 161 -24.44 20.21 26.50
N LEU A 162 -24.94 19.79 25.33
CA LEU A 162 -26.31 20.08 24.88
C LEU A 162 -27.38 19.49 25.81
N ASN A 163 -27.11 18.35 26.43
CA ASN A 163 -28.02 17.71 27.38
C ASN A 163 -27.86 18.21 28.83
N GLY A 164 -27.03 19.24 29.06
CA GLY A 164 -26.86 19.84 30.38
C GLY A 164 -26.10 18.98 31.39
N LYS A 165 -25.50 17.86 30.98
CA LYS A 165 -24.72 16.98 31.87
C LYS A 165 -23.42 17.61 32.35
N ASN A 166 -22.94 18.64 31.64
CA ASN A 166 -21.71 19.33 31.97
C ASN A 166 -21.80 20.81 31.56
N SER A 167 -21.77 21.72 32.54
CA SER A 167 -21.98 23.16 32.33
C SER A 167 -20.68 23.94 32.08
N THR A 168 -19.51 23.31 32.22
CA THR A 168 -18.24 24.03 32.02
C THR A 168 -18.04 24.46 30.56
N PRO A 169 -17.33 25.55 30.26
CA PRO A 169 -16.98 25.87 28.88
C PRO A 169 -16.11 24.76 28.28
N TYR A 170 -16.40 24.34 27.05
CA TYR A 170 -15.54 23.38 26.35
C TYR A 170 -14.20 24.05 26.03
N LYS A 171 -13.09 23.39 26.42
CA LYS A 171 -11.72 23.95 26.36
C LYS A 171 -11.57 25.31 27.05
N GLY A 172 -12.42 25.64 28.03
CA GLY A 172 -12.41 26.95 28.69
C GLY A 172 -12.85 28.12 27.79
N ARG A 173 -13.29 27.86 26.56
CA ARG A 173 -13.48 28.89 25.52
C ARG A 173 -14.87 28.88 24.90
N TYR A 174 -15.49 27.71 24.74
CA TYR A 174 -16.71 27.57 23.95
C TYR A 174 -17.91 27.18 24.82
N ILE A 175 -18.98 27.97 24.72
CA ILE A 175 -20.28 27.68 25.34
C ILE A 175 -21.19 27.09 24.26
N ILE A 176 -21.76 25.92 24.53
CA ILE A 176 -22.52 25.13 23.55
C ILE A 176 -23.95 25.00 24.04
N SER A 177 -24.94 25.37 23.22
CA SER A 177 -26.35 25.35 23.60
C SER A 177 -27.27 24.82 22.49
N LYS A 178 -28.45 24.34 22.93
CA LYS A 178 -29.58 24.03 22.04
C LYS A 178 -30.30 25.33 21.70
N GLY A 179 -30.78 25.46 20.47
CA GLY A 179 -31.42 26.68 19.98
C GLY A 179 -32.51 27.23 20.89
N LYS A 180 -32.32 28.47 21.36
CA LYS A 180 -33.35 29.34 21.91
C LYS A 180 -33.24 30.73 21.29
N ALA A 181 -34.39 31.32 20.99
CA ALA A 181 -34.62 32.57 20.26
C ALA A 181 -34.16 33.87 20.97
N SER A 182 -33.32 33.80 22.02
CA SER A 182 -32.97 34.97 22.86
C SER A 182 -31.49 35.35 22.83
N TRP A 183 -30.76 35.03 21.76
CA TRP A 183 -29.35 35.38 21.58
C TRP A 183 -29.18 36.32 20.37
N PRO A 184 -28.19 37.22 20.36
CA PRO A 184 -27.97 38.17 19.28
C PRO A 184 -27.87 37.46 17.93
N SER A 185 -28.44 38.10 16.91
CA SER A 185 -28.67 37.57 15.57
C SER A 185 -27.48 36.74 15.04
N PRO A 186 -27.71 35.49 14.58
CA PRO A 186 -26.65 34.65 14.04
C PRO A 186 -25.97 35.31 12.85
N THR A 187 -24.66 35.49 12.91
CA THR A 187 -23.87 35.80 11.70
C THR A 187 -23.85 34.56 10.81
N PRO A 188 -24.40 34.62 9.58
CA PRO A 188 -24.37 33.49 8.66
C PRO A 188 -22.93 33.08 8.35
N LEU A 189 -22.63 31.79 8.23
CA LEU A 189 -21.30 31.27 7.87
C LEU A 189 -20.71 31.94 6.60
N HIS A 190 -21.57 32.44 5.72
CA HIS A 190 -21.18 33.13 4.50
C HIS A 190 -20.60 34.54 4.71
N SER A 191 -20.77 35.15 5.89
CA SER A 191 -20.23 36.48 6.24
C SER A 191 -18.91 36.44 7.02
N LEU A 192 -18.38 35.24 7.31
CA LEU A 192 -17.08 35.07 7.97
C LEU A 192 -15.92 35.34 7.01
N SER A 193 -14.82 35.91 7.52
CA SER A 193 -13.63 36.21 6.73
C SER A 193 -13.02 34.93 6.12
N PRO A 194 -12.32 35.02 4.96
CA PRO A 194 -11.76 33.85 4.28
C PRO A 194 -10.84 32.99 5.17
N ALA A 195 -10.11 33.61 6.11
CA ALA A 195 -9.24 32.91 7.05
C ALA A 195 -10.03 31.93 7.94
N CYS A 196 -11.17 32.38 8.50
CA CYS A 196 -12.05 31.53 9.32
C CYS A 196 -12.76 30.43 8.51
N ARG A 197 -12.99 30.65 7.21
CA ARG A 197 -13.62 29.66 6.32
C ARG A 197 -12.69 28.47 6.06
N THR A 198 -11.38 28.70 5.96
CA THR A 198 -10.38 27.65 5.68
C THR A 198 -10.13 26.67 6.83
N GLU A 199 -10.38 27.05 8.09
CA GLU A 199 -10.26 26.12 9.23
C GLU A 199 -11.43 25.12 9.28
N VAL A 200 -12.63 25.53 8.85
CA VAL A 200 -13.82 24.68 8.80
C VAL A 200 -13.73 23.65 7.67
N GLU A 201 -13.14 24.03 6.52
CA GLU A 201 -12.99 23.13 5.37
C GLU A 201 -11.86 22.10 5.53
N ARG A 202 -10.81 22.40 6.30
CA ARG A 202 -9.71 21.45 6.58
C ARG A 202 -10.12 20.31 7.51
N GLY A 203 -11.13 20.49 8.36
CA GLY A 203 -11.65 19.45 9.25
C GLY A 203 -12.63 18.46 8.60
N ASN A 204 -12.91 18.62 7.30
CA ASN A 204 -13.87 17.81 6.54
C ASN A 204 -13.20 16.87 5.51
N LYS A 205 -11.87 16.74 5.55
CA LYS A 205 -11.07 15.76 4.79
C LYS A 205 -10.66 14.58 5.65
#